data_AF-A0A9P3WF58-F1
#
_entry.id   AF-A0A9P3WF58-F1
#
_cell.length_a   1.000
_cell.length_b   1.000
_cell.length_c   1.000
_cell.angle_alpha   90.00
_cell.angle_beta   90.00
_cell.angle_gamma   90.00
#
_symmetry.space_group_name_H-M   'P 1'
#
loop_
_entity.id
_entity.type
_entity.pdbx_description
1 polymer ?
#
loop_
_entity_poly.entity_id
_entity_poly.type
_entity_poly.pdbx_seq_one_letter_code
_entity_poly.pdbx_strand_id
1 'polypeptide(L)'
;MINKLETGSTKLSSTTVFNNISPDSIAGIPSKGIFIFKDVLWPVQHADDEQDKKIMGKVFEAVNNVSTMSRFLAVRYDFHLPVYSPDNQVVSAFHELLFKELNNSYPRSFISYIWVREEGDEKKQHYHYLLMMDGNYVRYPSNVNKIVKSCWENATKGTVYFPVNAYYSVTKNDIEKYTELMFRISYFGKKRTKETIAKGIRRVGQGFKKPKPCSCKPQHARAKDIPKTSTDLKVSTLSCCFAGKLDKYFLGEAELPMFHRRRSYCELYDEEKWWIRDAPRWSGHRRNYLFEALITGVSLSGYARKYRLNPERVYANCRQVGGQSLKIIYWAWHRYCFLQSRSSVESYIKNNKLRYKSAAKQLRRKPMSDSWKRHFDDYYLRFWPEGWSVADYCRHIGIVPSTARRYLVDFPYFGLINPFLLRPWL
;
A
#
# COMPACT_ATOMS: atom_id res chain seq x y z
N MET A 1 -23.05 66.56 -20.10
CA MET A 1 -22.99 65.61 -18.96
C MET A 1 -22.79 64.23 -19.54
N ILE A 2 -21.58 63.70 -19.41
CA ILE A 2 -21.14 62.42 -19.97
C ILE A 2 -21.20 61.40 -18.82
N ASN A 3 -22.08 60.41 -18.90
CA ASN A 3 -22.09 59.29 -17.96
C ASN A 3 -21.17 58.19 -18.47
N LYS A 4 -20.14 57.90 -17.67
CA LYS A 4 -19.11 56.88 -17.91
C LYS A 4 -19.66 55.47 -17.71
N LEU A 5 -19.21 54.58 -18.59
CA LEU A 5 -19.27 53.13 -18.45
C LEU A 5 -18.44 52.66 -17.24
N GLU A 6 -19.01 51.76 -16.44
CA GLU A 6 -18.25 50.84 -15.58
C GLU A 6 -18.59 49.39 -15.96
N THR A 7 -17.55 48.68 -16.39
CA THR A 7 -17.54 47.25 -16.71
C THR A 7 -17.45 46.43 -15.43
N GLY A 8 -18.56 45.79 -15.04
CA GLY A 8 -18.59 44.82 -13.94
C GLY A 8 -18.05 43.45 -14.36
N SER A 9 -16.86 43.10 -13.89
CA SER A 9 -16.27 41.75 -13.98
C SER A 9 -16.89 40.84 -12.92
N THR A 10 -17.68 39.86 -13.36
CA THR A 10 -18.30 38.85 -12.51
C THR A 10 -17.26 37.83 -12.05
N LYS A 11 -16.72 37.99 -10.83
CA LYS A 11 -15.99 36.92 -10.12
C LYS A 11 -16.98 35.82 -9.72
N LEU A 12 -16.91 34.68 -10.40
CA LEU A 12 -17.53 33.43 -9.93
C LEU A 12 -16.81 32.96 -8.65
N SER A 13 -17.49 33.11 -7.52
CA SER A 13 -17.18 32.41 -6.27
C SER A 13 -17.56 30.93 -6.43
N SER A 14 -16.56 30.07 -6.67
CA SER A 14 -16.70 28.62 -6.55
C SER A 14 -16.43 28.20 -5.11
N THR A 15 -17.49 28.13 -4.31
CA THR A 15 -17.44 27.60 -2.94
C THR A 15 -17.39 26.07 -2.99
N THR A 16 -16.19 25.48 -2.92
CA THR A 16 -16.01 24.02 -2.78
C THR A 16 -16.18 23.59 -1.33
N VAL A 17 -17.08 22.62 -1.10
CA VAL A 17 -17.56 22.19 0.22
C VAL A 17 -16.53 21.29 0.94
N PHE A 18 -16.04 21.83 2.06
CA PHE A 18 -15.27 21.33 3.19
C PHE A 18 -15.27 19.82 3.49
N ASN A 19 -14.06 19.21 3.54
CA ASN A 19 -13.76 18.14 4.50
C ASN A 19 -13.25 18.84 5.77
N ASN A 20 -14.01 18.81 6.87
CA ASN A 20 -13.53 19.30 8.16
C ASN A 20 -12.55 18.29 8.78
N ILE A 21 -11.32 18.27 8.30
CA ILE A 21 -10.17 18.00 9.19
C ILE A 21 -9.61 19.38 9.57
N SER A 22 -10.34 20.10 10.41
CA SER A 22 -9.75 21.16 11.23
C SER A 22 -9.90 20.76 12.69
N PRO A 23 -8.94 20.01 13.25
CA PRO A 23 -8.55 20.27 14.61
C PRO A 23 -7.94 21.67 14.58
N ASP A 24 -8.60 22.64 15.21
CA ASP A 24 -7.98 23.95 15.46
C ASP A 24 -6.64 23.79 16.20
N SER A 25 -6.38 22.62 16.83
CA SER A 25 -5.06 22.19 17.27
C SER A 25 -4.84 20.66 17.14
N ILE A 26 -3.64 20.25 16.69
CA ILE A 26 -3.16 18.86 16.75
C ILE A 26 -2.02 18.80 17.77
N ALA A 27 -2.14 17.91 18.76
CA ALA A 27 -1.20 17.82 19.88
C ALA A 27 -0.93 19.17 20.57
N GLY A 28 -1.96 20.02 20.67
CA GLY A 28 -1.89 21.36 21.27
C GLY A 28 -1.28 22.45 20.40
N ILE A 29 -0.93 22.17 19.14
CA ILE A 29 -0.37 23.15 18.20
C ILE A 29 -1.43 23.49 17.14
N PRO A 30 -1.74 24.78 16.90
CA PRO A 30 -2.73 25.15 15.91
C PRO A 30 -2.27 24.86 14.48
N SER A 31 -3.17 24.31 13.68
CA SER A 31 -2.93 24.15 12.24
C SER A 31 -3.04 25.50 11.55
N LYS A 32 -2.12 25.78 10.61
CA LYS A 32 -2.09 27.07 9.89
C LYS A 32 -2.41 26.94 8.40
N GLY A 33 -2.45 25.71 7.87
CA GLY A 33 -2.70 25.46 6.46
C GLY A 33 -3.08 24.01 6.18
N ILE A 34 -3.29 23.69 4.91
CA ILE A 34 -3.75 22.37 4.46
C ILE A 34 -2.82 21.86 3.35
N PHE A 35 -2.44 20.58 3.44
CA PHE A 35 -1.66 19.91 2.41
C PHE A 35 -2.42 18.71 1.83
N ILE A 36 -2.58 18.67 0.50
CA ILE A 36 -3.21 17.54 -0.19
C ILE A 36 -2.16 16.46 -0.45
N PHE A 37 -2.36 15.28 0.12
CA PHE A 37 -1.52 14.11 -0.13
C PHE A 37 -2.39 12.86 -0.33
N LYS A 38 -2.25 12.21 -1.49
CA LYS A 38 -3.06 11.03 -1.89
C LYS A 38 -4.57 11.25 -1.69
N ASP A 39 -5.04 12.42 -2.11
CA ASP A 39 -6.45 12.82 -2.06
C ASP A 39 -7.02 12.85 -0.64
N VAL A 40 -6.15 13.10 0.36
CA VAL A 40 -6.49 13.40 1.74
C VAL A 40 -6.00 14.82 2.03
N LEU A 41 -6.87 15.63 2.65
CA LEU A 41 -6.52 16.95 3.17
C LEU A 41 -5.89 16.77 4.55
N TRP A 42 -4.62 17.15 4.68
CA TRP A 42 -3.91 17.08 5.95
C TRP A 42 -3.77 18.48 6.53
N PRO A 43 -4.20 18.71 7.78
CA PRO A 43 -3.80 19.92 8.51
C PRO A 43 -2.28 19.92 8.67
N VAL A 44 -1.66 21.08 8.51
CA VAL A 44 -0.21 21.25 8.59
C VAL A 44 0.17 22.51 9.37
N GLN A 45 1.42 22.59 9.79
CA GLN A 45 1.91 23.67 10.66
C GLN A 45 2.05 25.03 9.96
N HIS A 46 2.10 25.07 8.63
CA HIS A 46 2.36 26.28 7.85
C HIS A 46 1.28 26.52 6.81
N ALA A 47 1.00 27.79 6.53
CA ALA A 47 0.05 28.21 5.50
C ALA A 47 0.52 27.78 4.10
N ASP A 48 -0.42 27.67 3.15
CA ASP A 48 -0.18 27.09 1.82
C ASP A 48 0.90 27.83 1.00
N ASP A 49 1.02 29.14 1.18
CA ASP A 49 2.02 29.99 0.58
C ASP A 49 3.42 29.81 1.22
N GLU A 50 3.48 29.42 2.49
CA GLU A 50 4.71 29.11 3.23
C GLU A 50 5.22 27.67 3.03
N GLN A 51 4.52 26.81 2.29
CA GLN A 51 4.87 25.39 2.10
C GLN A 51 5.70 25.13 0.84
N ASP A 52 6.86 24.47 0.98
CA ASP A 52 7.59 23.85 -0.12
C ASP A 52 6.92 22.50 -0.45
N LYS A 53 6.00 22.53 -1.41
CA LYS A 53 5.21 21.36 -1.85
C LYS A 53 6.08 20.16 -2.26
N LYS A 54 7.29 20.40 -2.79
CA LYS A 54 8.20 19.31 -3.20
C LYS A 54 8.80 18.61 -1.98
N ILE A 55 9.18 19.37 -0.96
CA ILE A 55 9.68 18.81 0.30
C ILE A 55 8.53 18.11 1.03
N MET A 56 7.36 18.75 1.15
CA MET A 56 6.16 18.18 1.76
C MET A 56 5.79 16.82 1.15
N GLY A 57 5.75 16.73 -0.18
CA GLY A 57 5.46 15.48 -0.87
C GLY A 57 6.43 14.36 -0.50
N LYS A 58 7.74 14.64 -0.45
CA LYS A 58 8.76 13.65 -0.06
C LYS A 58 8.65 13.23 1.41
N VAL A 59 8.44 14.18 2.31
CA VAL A 59 8.25 13.93 3.74
C VAL A 59 7.06 13.00 3.98
N PHE A 60 5.92 13.30 3.35
CA PHE A 60 4.70 12.50 3.49
C PHE A 60 4.85 11.13 2.83
N GLU A 61 5.52 11.05 1.69
CA GLU A 61 5.80 9.79 1.00
C GLU A 61 6.71 8.87 1.82
N ALA A 62 7.76 9.39 2.44
CA ALA A 62 8.68 8.61 3.28
C ALA A 62 7.95 7.91 4.44
N VAL A 63 7.08 8.64 5.16
CA VAL A 63 6.29 8.07 6.26
C VAL A 63 5.21 7.13 5.76
N ASN A 64 4.51 7.49 4.69
CA ASN A 64 3.51 6.62 4.08
C ASN A 64 4.11 5.26 3.70
N ASN A 65 5.28 5.23 3.05
CA ASN A 65 5.91 4.00 2.59
C ASN A 65 6.15 3.02 3.75
N VAL A 66 6.70 3.52 4.86
CA VAL A 66 6.92 2.70 6.07
C VAL A 66 5.59 2.23 6.68
N SER A 67 4.61 3.11 6.79
CA SER A 67 3.30 2.80 7.40
C SER A 67 2.53 1.69 6.66
N THR A 68 2.75 1.55 5.35
CA THR A 68 2.14 0.47 4.57
C THR A 68 2.79 -0.89 4.79
N MET A 69 4.03 -0.92 5.31
CA MET A 69 4.82 -2.14 5.45
C MET A 69 4.70 -2.77 6.84
N SER A 70 4.87 -2.00 7.92
CA SER A 70 4.87 -2.51 9.30
C SER A 70 4.48 -1.40 10.30
N ARG A 71 4.26 -1.79 11.55
CA ARG A 71 4.31 -0.85 12.68
C ARG A 71 5.74 -0.31 12.82
N PHE A 72 5.90 0.94 13.25
CA PHE A 72 7.21 1.59 13.26
C PHE A 72 7.36 2.59 14.40
N LEU A 73 8.59 2.74 14.87
CA LEU A 73 9.01 3.84 15.73
C LEU A 73 9.58 4.95 14.85
N ALA A 74 9.06 6.16 14.96
CA ALA A 74 9.59 7.35 14.31
C ALA A 74 10.18 8.30 15.36
N VAL A 75 11.34 8.90 15.10
CA VAL A 75 11.99 9.85 15.99
C VAL A 75 12.52 11.04 15.19
N ARG A 76 12.13 12.25 15.59
CA ARG A 76 12.61 13.51 15.04
C ARG A 76 13.86 13.99 15.78
N TYR A 77 14.84 14.46 15.02
CA TYR A 77 16.04 15.12 15.53
C TYR A 77 16.27 16.41 14.77
N ASP A 78 16.78 17.44 15.45
CA ASP A 78 17.21 18.67 14.81
C ASP A 78 18.73 18.82 15.03
N PHE A 79 19.48 18.60 13.97
CA PHE A 79 20.94 18.61 14.00
C PHE A 79 21.50 20.00 13.73
N HIS A 80 22.52 20.38 14.49
CA HIS A 80 23.18 21.67 14.40
C HIS A 80 24.64 21.46 14.03
N LEU A 81 25.15 22.24 13.08
CA LEU A 81 26.56 22.26 12.76
C LEU A 81 27.29 23.40 13.49
N PRO A 82 28.52 23.17 13.97
CA PRO A 82 29.33 24.22 14.58
C PRO A 82 29.90 25.17 13.53
N VAL A 83 30.12 24.68 12.31
CA VAL A 83 30.69 25.41 11.18
C VAL A 83 29.86 25.13 9.94
N TYR A 84 29.63 26.16 9.12
CA TYR A 84 28.93 26.03 7.85
C TYR A 84 29.63 25.03 6.92
N SER A 85 28.85 24.16 6.28
CA SER A 85 29.31 23.20 5.28
C SER A 85 28.71 23.56 3.93
N PRO A 86 29.51 23.76 2.86
CA PRO A 86 29.00 24.15 1.55
C PRO A 86 28.23 23.02 0.83
N ASP A 87 28.28 21.80 1.34
CA ASP A 87 27.62 20.63 0.77
C ASP A 87 26.96 19.76 1.86
N ASN A 88 26.52 18.54 1.50
CA ASN A 88 25.88 17.62 2.43
C ASN A 88 26.78 16.43 2.82
N GLN A 89 28.10 16.52 2.63
CA GLN A 89 29.02 15.42 2.96
C GLN A 89 29.00 15.07 4.46
N VAL A 90 28.75 16.06 5.31
CA VAL A 90 28.49 15.87 6.75
C VAL A 90 27.37 14.87 7.04
N VAL A 91 26.30 14.87 6.22
CA VAL A 91 25.19 13.91 6.36
C VAL A 91 25.60 12.53 5.85
N SER A 92 26.40 12.46 4.79
CA SER A 92 26.96 11.19 4.29
C SER A 92 27.85 10.53 5.34
N ALA A 93 28.80 11.28 5.93
CA ALA A 93 29.67 10.79 6.99
C ALA A 93 28.87 10.33 8.23
N PHE A 94 27.87 11.12 8.64
CA PHE A 94 26.94 10.72 9.70
C PHE A 94 26.22 9.40 9.37
N HIS A 95 25.70 9.25 8.16
CA HIS A 95 24.99 8.04 7.73
C HIS A 95 25.87 6.80 7.71
N GLU A 96 27.15 6.92 7.33
CA GLU A 96 28.09 5.80 7.38
C GLU A 96 28.24 5.24 8.80
N LEU A 97 28.44 6.14 9.78
CA LEU A 97 28.52 5.78 11.19
C LEU A 97 27.19 5.25 11.72
N LEU A 98 26.10 6.01 11.50
CA LEU A 98 24.77 5.70 12.02
C LEU A 98 24.29 4.33 11.53
N PHE A 99 24.34 4.09 10.22
CA PHE A 99 23.82 2.85 9.66
C PHE A 99 24.69 1.65 10.03
N LYS A 100 26.00 1.83 10.25
CA LYS A 100 26.85 0.76 10.79
C LYS A 100 26.39 0.37 12.20
N GLU A 101 26.28 1.34 13.10
CA GLU A 101 25.89 1.10 14.50
C GLU A 101 24.46 0.58 14.64
N LEU A 102 23.48 1.19 13.95
CA LEU A 102 22.10 0.71 13.97
C LEU A 102 21.97 -0.72 13.43
N ASN A 103 22.71 -1.08 12.39
CA ASN A 103 22.67 -2.45 11.88
C ASN A 103 23.37 -3.46 12.80
N ASN A 104 24.30 -3.02 13.65
CA ASN A 104 24.93 -3.88 14.65
C ASN A 104 24.00 -4.10 15.84
N SER A 105 23.35 -3.04 16.32
CA SER A 105 22.39 -3.12 17.45
C SER A 105 21.03 -3.70 17.06
N TYR A 106 20.56 -3.45 15.82
CA TYR A 106 19.22 -3.80 15.34
C TYR A 106 19.24 -4.46 13.95
N PRO A 107 19.94 -5.59 13.75
CA PRO A 107 20.15 -6.20 12.44
C PRO A 107 18.86 -6.61 11.70
N ARG A 108 17.79 -6.88 12.44
CA ARG A 108 16.48 -7.31 11.91
C ARG A 108 15.52 -6.15 11.63
N SER A 109 15.86 -4.93 12.03
CA SER A 109 15.03 -3.76 11.75
C SER A 109 15.33 -3.22 10.35
N PHE A 110 14.31 -2.70 9.66
CA PHE A 110 14.56 -1.77 8.56
C PHE A 110 15.04 -0.42 9.13
N ILE A 111 15.66 0.38 8.27
CA ILE A 111 16.03 1.76 8.58
C ILE A 111 15.48 2.64 7.46
N SER A 112 14.52 3.50 7.78
CA SER A 112 14.02 4.51 6.86
C SER A 112 14.31 5.88 7.43
N TYR A 113 14.67 6.83 6.58
CA TYR A 113 14.99 8.17 7.03
C TYR A 113 14.61 9.23 6.01
N ILE A 114 14.42 10.44 6.51
CA ILE A 114 14.36 11.66 5.70
C ILE A 114 15.03 12.80 6.45
N TRP A 115 15.75 13.63 5.71
CA TRP A 115 16.36 14.84 6.23
C TRP A 115 16.07 16.03 5.32
N VAL A 116 15.94 17.20 5.92
CA VAL A 116 15.80 18.48 5.24
C VAL A 116 16.82 19.46 5.79
N ARG A 117 17.57 20.09 4.88
CA ARG A 117 18.56 21.11 5.19
C ARG A 117 17.87 22.47 5.34
N GLU A 118 18.26 23.20 6.37
CA GLU A 118 17.90 24.60 6.60
C GLU A 118 19.15 25.43 6.86
N GLU A 119 19.09 26.70 6.45
CA GLU A 119 20.07 27.72 6.78
C GLU A 119 19.32 28.88 7.44
N GLY A 120 19.47 28.98 8.76
CA GLY A 120 18.86 30.03 9.55
C GLY A 120 19.56 31.36 9.37
N ASP A 121 18.99 32.38 10.01
CA ASP A 121 19.64 33.69 10.16
C ASP A 121 21.01 33.48 10.87
N GLU A 122 22.04 34.25 10.48
CA GLU A 122 23.45 34.09 10.93
C GLU A 122 24.23 32.89 10.35
N LYS A 123 23.81 32.31 9.21
CA LYS A 123 24.48 31.14 8.56
C LYS A 123 24.56 29.88 9.43
N LYS A 124 23.69 29.79 10.44
CA LYS A 124 23.56 28.59 11.26
C LYS A 124 22.87 27.51 10.43
N GLN A 125 23.61 26.47 10.10
CA GLN A 125 23.15 25.38 9.27
C GLN A 125 22.56 24.26 10.13
N HIS A 126 21.34 23.85 9.78
CA HIS A 126 20.60 22.83 10.51
C HIS A 126 20.12 21.71 9.57
N TYR A 127 19.95 20.52 10.13
CA TYR A 127 19.24 19.44 9.46
C TYR A 127 18.09 18.95 10.34
N HIS A 128 16.87 19.08 9.83
CA HIS A 128 15.72 18.39 10.39
C HIS A 128 15.73 16.95 9.90
N TYR A 129 15.71 16.00 10.82
CA TYR A 129 15.86 14.59 10.53
C TYR A 129 14.71 13.80 11.13
N LEU A 130 14.20 12.82 10.39
CA LEU A 130 13.27 11.81 10.88
C LEU A 130 13.87 10.44 10.62
N LEU A 131 14.10 9.69 11.70
CA LEU A 131 14.49 8.28 11.65
C LEU A 131 13.27 7.41 11.92
N MET A 132 13.06 6.38 11.11
CA MET A 132 11.99 5.40 11.27
C MET A 132 12.57 3.99 11.27
N MET A 133 12.21 3.20 12.27
CA MET A 133 12.68 1.82 12.47
C MET A 133 11.49 0.90 12.74
N ASP A 134 11.70 -0.41 12.58
CA ASP A 134 10.65 -1.40 12.78
C ASP A 134 10.21 -1.45 14.24
N GLY A 135 8.94 -1.15 14.48
CA GLY A 135 8.36 -1.08 15.83
C GLY A 135 8.23 -2.44 16.50
N ASN A 136 8.44 -3.55 15.77
CA ASN A 136 8.53 -4.88 16.36
C ASN A 136 9.88 -5.12 17.06
N TYR A 137 10.94 -4.48 16.59
CA TYR A 137 12.30 -4.66 17.12
C TYR A 137 12.77 -3.46 17.96
N VAL A 138 12.23 -2.27 17.72
CA VAL A 138 12.59 -1.05 18.44
C VAL A 138 11.34 -0.42 19.06
N ARG A 139 11.17 -0.58 20.38
CA ARG A 139 9.99 -0.06 21.10
C ARG A 139 10.20 1.33 21.67
N TYR A 140 11.41 1.65 22.10
CA TYR A 140 11.74 2.91 22.76
C TYR A 140 13.00 3.55 22.15
N PRO A 141 13.05 4.89 22.06
CA PRO A 141 14.12 5.58 21.37
C PRO A 141 15.39 5.76 22.21
N SER A 142 15.41 5.40 23.50
CA SER A 142 16.52 5.72 24.41
C SER A 142 17.89 5.27 23.89
N ASN A 143 17.99 4.02 23.44
CA ASN A 143 19.23 3.47 22.87
C ASN A 143 19.53 4.05 21.49
N VAL A 144 18.50 4.22 20.64
CA VAL A 144 18.63 4.85 19.32
C VAL A 144 19.16 6.28 19.45
N ASN A 145 18.67 7.05 20.42
CA ASN A 145 19.08 8.42 20.68
C ASN A 145 20.55 8.51 21.10
N LYS A 146 21.03 7.56 21.92
CA LYS A 146 22.45 7.48 22.29
C LYS A 146 23.33 7.23 21.05
N ILE A 147 22.92 6.30 20.19
CA ILE A 147 23.61 6.00 18.93
C ILE A 147 23.62 7.24 18.02
N VAL A 148 22.46 7.85 17.77
CA VAL A 148 22.31 9.03 16.91
C VAL A 148 23.18 10.19 17.41
N LYS A 149 23.14 10.49 18.72
CA LYS A 149 23.93 11.56 19.34
C LYS A 149 25.43 11.33 19.15
N SER A 150 25.91 10.14 19.52
CA SER A 150 27.32 9.77 19.36
C SER A 150 27.78 9.82 17.90
N CYS A 151 26.99 9.27 16.97
CA CYS A 151 27.33 9.29 15.54
C CYS A 151 27.38 10.73 14.98
N TRP A 152 26.44 11.61 15.37
CA TRP A 152 26.43 13.00 14.89
C TRP A 152 27.62 13.79 15.44
N GLU A 153 27.88 13.69 16.74
CA GLU A 153 29.02 14.34 17.41
C GLU A 153 30.35 13.86 16.81
N ASN A 154 30.48 12.56 16.52
CA ASN A 154 31.69 12.00 15.91
C ASN A 154 31.89 12.45 14.46
N ALA A 155 30.81 12.52 13.66
CA ALA A 155 30.89 12.91 12.26
C ALA A 155 31.12 14.41 12.05
N THR A 156 30.63 15.26 12.96
CA THR A 156 30.53 16.70 12.68
C THR A 156 31.01 17.63 13.80
N LYS A 157 31.26 17.10 15.01
CA LYS A 157 31.43 17.89 16.24
C LYS A 157 30.24 18.82 16.55
N GLY A 158 29.10 18.59 15.91
CA GLY A 158 27.87 19.33 16.11
C GLY A 158 27.02 18.78 17.24
N THR A 159 25.88 19.45 17.48
CA THR A 159 24.96 19.10 18.57
C THR A 159 23.64 18.58 18.03
N VAL A 160 22.99 17.72 18.83
CA VAL A 160 21.67 17.17 18.54
C VAL A 160 20.66 17.79 19.47
N TYR A 161 19.68 18.49 18.91
CA TYR A 161 18.50 18.92 19.65
C TYR A 161 17.40 17.86 19.54
N PHE A 162 16.80 17.52 20.68
CA PHE A 162 15.68 16.59 20.77
C PHE A 162 14.42 17.41 21.06
N PRO A 163 13.53 17.62 20.07
CA PRO A 163 12.29 18.34 20.32
C PRO A 163 11.44 17.67 21.40
N VAL A 164 10.65 18.46 22.12
CA VAL A 164 9.64 17.91 23.04
C VAL A 164 8.71 16.97 22.25
N ASN A 165 8.41 15.80 22.82
CA ASN A 165 7.63 14.73 22.17
C ASN A 165 8.17 14.35 20.78
N ALA A 166 9.48 14.10 20.72
CA ALA A 166 10.21 13.79 19.48
C ALA A 166 9.91 12.42 18.87
N TYR A 167 9.31 11.47 19.60
CA TYR A 167 9.10 10.12 19.10
C TYR A 167 7.63 9.70 19.04
N TYR A 168 7.33 8.84 18.07
CA TYR A 168 5.98 8.35 17.75
C TYR A 168 6.06 6.85 17.52
N SER A 169 5.28 6.06 18.27
CA SER A 169 5.11 4.63 18.02
C SER A 169 3.82 4.43 17.24
N VAL A 170 3.95 4.18 15.94
CA VAL A 170 2.81 4.10 15.03
C VAL A 170 2.49 2.64 14.75
N THR A 171 1.30 2.19 15.14
CA THR A 171 0.81 0.86 14.81
C THR A 171 -0.08 0.88 13.56
N LYS A 172 -0.36 -0.29 12.98
CA LYS A 172 -1.07 -0.44 11.69
C LYS A 172 -2.45 0.24 11.64
N ASN A 173 -3.10 0.45 12.78
CA ASN A 173 -4.43 1.06 12.88
C ASN A 173 -4.45 2.33 13.75
N ASP A 174 -3.28 2.85 14.12
CA ASP A 174 -3.18 4.03 15.01
C ASP A 174 -3.18 5.32 14.18
N ILE A 175 -4.39 5.78 13.87
CA ILE A 175 -4.60 6.97 13.04
C ILE A 175 -4.18 8.24 13.78
N GLU A 176 -4.36 8.29 15.10
CA GLU A 176 -4.00 9.45 15.92
C GLU A 176 -2.50 9.67 15.90
N LYS A 177 -1.69 8.66 16.26
CA LYS A 177 -0.23 8.77 16.23
C LYS A 177 0.31 8.99 14.83
N TYR A 178 -0.31 8.39 13.82
CA TYR A 178 0.04 8.69 12.44
C TYR A 178 -0.23 10.16 12.09
N THR A 179 -1.39 10.70 12.45
CA THR A 179 -1.76 12.09 12.15
C THR A 179 -0.90 13.09 12.93
N GLU A 180 -0.63 12.83 14.21
CA GLU A 180 0.30 13.63 15.02
C GLU A 180 1.70 13.66 14.39
N LEU A 181 2.21 12.50 13.95
CA LEU A 181 3.49 12.41 13.26
C LEU A 181 3.48 13.22 11.95
N MET A 182 2.47 13.04 11.11
CA MET A 182 2.33 13.73 9.82
C MET A 182 2.24 15.25 10.00
N PHE A 183 1.47 15.70 11.00
CA PHE A 183 1.42 17.11 11.39
C PHE A 183 2.78 17.60 11.89
N ARG A 184 3.48 16.84 12.73
CA ARG A 184 4.78 17.22 13.30
C ARG A 184 5.86 17.39 12.23
N ILE A 185 5.92 16.49 11.26
CA ILE A 185 6.91 16.49 10.19
C ILE A 185 6.55 17.47 9.06
N SER A 186 5.29 17.93 8.96
CA SER A 186 4.90 18.99 8.02
C SER A 186 5.72 20.27 8.21
N TYR A 187 6.25 20.50 9.42
CA TYR A 187 7.21 21.55 9.70
C TYR A 187 8.42 21.54 8.74
N PHE A 188 8.89 20.36 8.34
CA PHE A 188 10.06 20.23 7.46
C PHE A 188 9.82 20.87 6.09
N GLY A 189 8.56 21.02 5.70
CA GLY A 189 8.17 21.66 4.45
C GLY A 189 8.08 23.18 4.50
N LYS A 190 8.37 23.85 5.62
CA LYS A 190 8.40 25.31 5.70
C LYS A 190 9.38 25.90 4.67
N LYS A 191 9.00 26.92 3.90
CA LYS A 191 9.89 27.55 2.89
C LYS A 191 10.96 28.44 3.50
N ARG A 192 10.58 29.26 4.48
CA ARG A 192 11.50 30.14 5.21
C ARG A 192 12.74 29.34 5.65
N THR A 193 13.91 29.99 5.69
CA THR A 193 15.23 29.41 5.99
C THR A 193 15.71 28.31 5.02
N LYS A 194 15.02 28.09 3.88
CA LYS A 194 15.45 27.15 2.82
C LYS A 194 15.63 27.80 1.44
N GLU A 195 15.18 29.05 1.30
CA GLU A 195 15.18 29.80 0.05
C GLU A 195 16.55 30.40 -0.30
N THR A 196 17.40 30.62 0.71
CA THR A 196 18.75 31.19 0.60
C THR A 196 19.81 30.16 0.20
N ILE A 197 19.47 28.87 0.15
CA ILE A 197 20.40 27.79 -0.17
C ILE A 197 20.80 27.85 -1.65
N ALA A 198 22.10 27.84 -1.92
CA ALA A 198 22.64 27.94 -3.28
C ALA A 198 22.09 26.86 -4.24
N LYS A 199 21.91 27.25 -5.51
CA LYS A 199 21.45 26.34 -6.58
C LYS A 199 22.45 25.18 -6.73
N GLY A 200 21.92 23.96 -6.87
CA GLY A 200 22.72 22.73 -7.00
C GLY A 200 22.90 21.94 -5.69
N ILE A 201 22.69 22.56 -4.52
CA ILE A 201 22.74 21.85 -3.24
C ILE A 201 21.41 21.14 -3.00
N ARG A 202 21.47 19.83 -2.71
CA ARG A 202 20.29 19.03 -2.39
C ARG A 202 19.72 19.45 -1.03
N ARG A 203 18.48 19.97 -1.03
CA ARG A 203 17.78 20.43 0.19
C ARG A 203 17.12 19.32 1.00
N VAL A 204 16.81 18.18 0.37
CA VAL A 204 16.11 17.06 1.00
C VAL A 204 16.67 15.73 0.52
N GLY A 205 16.99 14.84 1.47
CA GLY A 205 17.40 13.47 1.20
C GLY A 205 16.54 12.47 1.96
N GLN A 206 16.30 11.32 1.35
CA GLN A 206 15.53 10.23 1.96
C GLN A 206 16.10 8.90 1.50
N GLY A 207 15.90 7.87 2.31
CA GLY A 207 16.33 6.53 1.96
C GLY A 207 15.63 5.47 2.79
N PHE A 208 15.64 4.25 2.25
CA PHE A 208 15.12 3.07 2.90
C PHE A 208 16.16 1.94 2.78
N LYS A 209 16.58 1.39 3.91
CA LYS A 209 17.46 0.23 4.00
C LYS A 209 16.65 -0.94 4.56
N LYS A 210 16.65 -2.04 3.81
CA LYS A 210 16.09 -3.31 4.26
C LYS A 210 16.93 -3.86 5.43
N PRO A 211 16.35 -4.70 6.30
CA PRO A 211 17.11 -5.41 7.34
C PRO A 211 18.32 -6.13 6.74
N LYS A 212 19.41 -6.26 7.53
CA LYS A 212 20.53 -7.10 7.11
C LYS A 212 19.98 -8.51 6.86
N PRO A 213 20.25 -9.12 5.68
CA PRO A 213 19.91 -10.52 5.49
C PRO A 213 20.58 -11.29 6.61
N CYS A 214 19.81 -12.05 7.39
CA CYS A 214 20.39 -12.98 8.34
C CYS A 214 21.43 -13.79 7.57
N SER A 215 22.68 -13.78 8.01
CA SER A 215 23.66 -14.77 7.59
C SER A 215 23.24 -16.11 8.21
N CYS A 216 22.08 -16.63 7.83
CA CYS A 216 21.98 -18.05 7.62
C CYS A 216 23.10 -18.32 6.62
N LYS A 217 24.16 -19.02 7.04
CA LYS A 217 25.07 -19.64 6.08
C LYS A 217 24.15 -20.23 5.02
N PRO A 218 24.28 -19.88 3.73
CA PRO A 218 23.66 -20.72 2.74
C PRO A 218 24.19 -22.10 3.06
N GLN A 219 23.34 -23.01 3.53
CA GLN A 219 23.62 -24.41 3.24
C GLN A 219 23.84 -24.37 1.74
N HIS A 220 25.09 -24.62 1.32
CA HIS A 220 25.47 -24.56 -0.07
C HIS A 220 24.34 -25.24 -0.82
N ALA A 221 23.57 -24.46 -1.57
CA ALA A 221 22.82 -25.01 -2.67
C ALA A 221 23.92 -25.50 -3.58
N ARG A 222 24.35 -26.76 -3.34
CA ARG A 222 25.14 -27.55 -4.24
C ARG A 222 24.49 -27.28 -5.59
N ALA A 223 25.26 -26.74 -6.54
CA ALA A 223 24.81 -26.71 -7.92
C ALA A 223 24.32 -28.14 -8.21
N LYS A 224 23.01 -28.32 -8.24
CA LYS A 224 22.43 -29.59 -8.63
C LYS A 224 22.48 -29.52 -10.13
N ASP A 225 23.49 -30.20 -10.68
CA ASP A 225 23.51 -30.62 -12.05
C ASP A 225 22.11 -31.06 -12.44
N ILE A 226 21.60 -30.44 -13.51
CA ILE A 226 20.31 -30.73 -14.08
C ILE A 226 20.30 -32.23 -14.41
N PRO A 227 19.47 -33.07 -13.74
CA PRO A 227 19.17 -34.36 -14.29
C PRO A 227 18.23 -34.08 -15.46
N LYS A 228 18.76 -34.10 -16.68
CA LYS A 228 17.93 -34.48 -17.82
C LYS A 228 17.51 -35.91 -17.56
N THR A 229 16.30 -36.15 -17.06
CA THR A 229 15.56 -37.38 -17.37
C THR A 229 14.14 -37.42 -16.81
N SER A 230 13.28 -37.96 -17.66
CA SER A 230 11.98 -38.62 -17.44
C SER A 230 10.86 -37.82 -16.77
N THR A 231 9.94 -37.39 -17.64
CA THR A 231 8.50 -37.69 -17.54
C THR A 231 8.13 -38.70 -16.44
N ASP A 232 7.09 -38.37 -15.67
CA ASP A 232 6.40 -39.22 -14.67
C ASP A 232 6.77 -38.99 -13.18
N LEU A 233 6.63 -37.74 -12.71
CA LEU A 233 6.35 -37.49 -11.29
C LEU A 233 4.84 -37.39 -11.08
N LYS A 234 4.30 -38.39 -10.38
CA LYS A 234 2.87 -38.60 -10.12
C LYS A 234 2.19 -37.36 -9.52
N VAL A 235 1.10 -36.96 -10.16
CA VAL A 235 0.20 -35.83 -9.90
C VAL A 235 -0.37 -35.78 -8.46
N SER A 236 -0.27 -36.86 -7.67
CA SER A 236 -0.89 -36.95 -6.35
C SER A 236 -0.18 -36.15 -5.23
N THR A 237 1.15 -35.97 -5.29
CA THR A 237 1.92 -35.32 -4.20
C THR A 237 1.84 -33.79 -4.23
N LEU A 238 1.58 -33.17 -5.39
CA LEU A 238 1.39 -31.72 -5.53
C LEU A 238 0.01 -31.25 -5.07
N SER A 239 -0.99 -32.14 -5.02
CA SER A 239 -2.38 -31.83 -4.65
C SER A 239 -2.52 -31.30 -3.21
N CYS A 240 -1.71 -31.82 -2.27
CA CYS A 240 -1.68 -31.40 -0.87
C CYS A 240 -1.22 -29.93 -0.69
N CYS A 241 -0.27 -29.48 -1.51
CA CYS A 241 0.36 -28.17 -1.38
C CYS A 241 -0.54 -26.99 -1.78
N PHE A 242 -1.66 -27.26 -2.45
CA PHE A 242 -2.57 -26.24 -2.97
C PHE A 242 -3.91 -26.15 -2.23
N ALA A 243 -4.09 -26.90 -1.13
CA ALA A 243 -5.33 -26.89 -0.36
C ALA A 243 -5.73 -25.46 0.06
N GLY A 244 -6.95 -25.06 -0.29
CA GLY A 244 -7.49 -23.73 -0.13
C GLY A 244 -8.81 -23.67 0.61
N LYS A 245 -9.11 -22.50 1.20
CA LYS A 245 -10.33 -22.27 2.00
C LYS A 245 -11.64 -22.45 1.22
N LEU A 246 -11.58 -22.32 -0.11
CA LEU A 246 -12.74 -22.45 -0.99
C LEU A 246 -12.90 -23.86 -1.60
N ASP A 247 -11.96 -24.78 -1.36
CA ASP A 247 -11.92 -26.09 -2.02
C ASP A 247 -13.16 -26.93 -1.73
N LYS A 248 -13.61 -26.95 -0.48
CA LYS A 248 -14.83 -27.63 -0.03
C LYS A 248 -16.07 -27.33 -0.87
N TYR A 249 -16.16 -26.13 -1.46
CA TYR A 249 -17.29 -25.77 -2.31
C TYR A 249 -17.21 -26.48 -3.67
N PHE A 250 -16.02 -26.54 -4.27
CA PHE A 250 -15.80 -27.20 -5.56
C PHE A 250 -15.72 -28.72 -5.45
N LEU A 251 -15.49 -29.25 -4.25
CA LEU A 251 -15.57 -30.68 -3.92
C LEU A 251 -17.00 -31.15 -3.61
N GLY A 252 -17.98 -30.24 -3.53
CA GLY A 252 -19.36 -30.58 -3.17
C GLY A 252 -19.59 -30.86 -1.68
N GLU A 253 -18.60 -30.57 -0.83
CA GLU A 253 -18.67 -30.75 0.63
C GLU A 253 -19.42 -29.61 1.33
N ALA A 254 -19.61 -28.47 0.66
CA ALA A 254 -20.37 -27.33 1.15
C ALA A 254 -20.97 -26.51 0.00
N GLU A 255 -22.07 -25.80 0.26
CA GLU A 255 -22.61 -24.81 -0.67
C GLU A 255 -22.02 -23.42 -0.41
N LEU A 256 -21.63 -22.70 -1.47
CA LEU A 256 -21.28 -21.28 -1.33
C LEU A 256 -22.51 -20.53 -0.75
N PRO A 257 -22.34 -19.63 0.22
CA PRO A 257 -23.47 -18.94 0.82
C PRO A 257 -24.28 -18.22 -0.26
N MET A 258 -25.49 -18.71 -0.52
CA MET A 258 -26.42 -18.10 -1.49
C MET A 258 -26.82 -16.68 -1.07
N PHE A 259 -26.65 -16.36 0.21
CA PHE A 259 -27.00 -15.09 0.79
C PHE A 259 -25.77 -14.40 1.40
N HIS A 260 -25.45 -13.23 0.87
CA HIS A 260 -24.51 -12.33 1.51
C HIS A 260 -25.24 -11.56 2.61
N ARG A 261 -24.90 -11.80 3.88
CA ARG A 261 -25.41 -10.99 5.00
C ARG A 261 -25.07 -9.52 4.73
N ARG A 262 -26.09 -8.66 4.70
CA ARG A 262 -25.90 -7.21 4.67
C ARG A 262 -25.12 -6.81 5.93
N ARG A 263 -23.93 -6.28 5.74
CA ARG A 263 -23.09 -5.78 6.83
C ARG A 263 -23.78 -4.58 7.48
N SER A 264 -23.64 -4.45 8.81
CA SER A 264 -24.16 -3.29 9.52
C SER A 264 -23.42 -2.02 9.10
N TYR A 265 -24.03 -0.86 9.39
CA TYR A 265 -23.42 0.42 9.07
C TYR A 265 -22.04 0.56 9.74
N CYS A 266 -21.91 0.28 11.04
CA CYS A 266 -20.65 0.29 11.78
C CYS A 266 -19.57 -0.70 11.30
N GLU A 267 -19.94 -1.75 10.55
CA GLU A 267 -18.97 -2.68 9.95
C GLU A 267 -18.29 -2.09 8.71
N LEU A 268 -18.98 -1.20 7.98
CA LEU A 268 -18.52 -0.62 6.72
C LEU A 268 -18.13 0.85 6.85
N TYR A 269 -18.72 1.55 7.82
CA TYR A 269 -18.57 2.98 8.01
C TYR A 269 -18.14 3.28 9.44
N ASP A 270 -17.35 4.33 9.59
CA ASP A 270 -16.74 4.74 10.84
C ASP A 270 -17.64 5.76 11.55
N GLU A 271 -18.41 5.29 12.53
CA GLU A 271 -19.35 6.13 13.29
C GLU A 271 -18.62 7.16 14.18
N GLU A 272 -17.39 6.87 14.58
CA GLU A 272 -16.55 7.76 15.39
C GLU A 272 -16.04 8.99 14.61
N LYS A 273 -16.14 8.97 13.28
CA LYS A 273 -15.77 10.09 12.39
C LYS A 273 -17.01 10.92 12.03
N TRP A 274 -17.64 11.48 13.05
CA TRP A 274 -18.88 12.26 12.90
C TRP A 274 -18.77 13.45 11.92
N TRP A 275 -17.56 13.95 11.65
CA TRP A 275 -17.28 15.03 10.68
C TRP A 275 -17.19 14.57 9.21
N ILE A 276 -17.16 13.27 8.94
CA ILE A 276 -17.26 12.69 7.59
C ILE A 276 -18.41 11.68 7.61
N ARG A 277 -19.59 12.13 7.16
CA ARG A 277 -20.75 11.23 6.97
C ARG A 277 -20.34 10.09 6.04
N ASP A 278 -20.62 8.85 6.44
CA ASP A 278 -20.27 7.63 5.71
C ASP A 278 -18.75 7.43 5.50
N ALA A 279 -17.90 7.78 6.48
CA ALA A 279 -16.46 7.54 6.40
C ALA A 279 -16.15 6.05 6.20
N PRO A 280 -15.53 5.62 5.09
CA PRO A 280 -15.38 4.20 4.78
C PRO A 280 -14.34 3.52 5.67
N ARG A 281 -14.76 2.45 6.35
CA ARG A 281 -13.90 1.53 7.09
C ARG A 281 -13.33 0.50 6.13
N TRP A 282 -12.15 0.78 5.57
CA TRP A 282 -11.55 -0.01 4.50
C TRP A 282 -11.29 -1.48 4.85
N SER A 283 -11.02 -1.80 6.12
CA SER A 283 -10.91 -3.19 6.57
C SER A 283 -12.22 -3.96 6.42
N GLY A 284 -13.35 -3.34 6.77
CA GLY A 284 -14.69 -3.84 6.55
C GLY A 284 -15.01 -3.96 5.07
N HIS A 285 -14.77 -2.90 4.29
CA HIS A 285 -15.02 -2.93 2.85
C HIS A 285 -14.19 -3.97 2.09
N ARG A 286 -12.94 -4.26 2.48
CA ARG A 286 -12.15 -5.34 1.87
C ARG A 286 -12.80 -6.71 2.07
N ARG A 287 -13.22 -7.01 3.31
CA ARG A 287 -13.90 -8.28 3.63
C ARG A 287 -15.25 -8.36 2.92
N ASN A 288 -16.01 -7.28 2.93
CA ASN A 288 -17.31 -7.22 2.30
C ASN A 288 -17.21 -7.36 0.77
N TYR A 289 -16.23 -6.70 0.13
CA TYR A 289 -15.95 -6.86 -1.29
C TYR A 289 -15.58 -8.30 -1.65
N LEU A 290 -14.73 -8.97 -0.85
CA LEU A 290 -14.37 -10.37 -1.07
C LEU A 290 -15.62 -11.25 -1.21
N PHE A 291 -16.52 -11.20 -0.23
CA PHE A 291 -17.73 -12.02 -0.23
C PHE A 291 -18.72 -11.61 -1.32
N GLU A 292 -18.95 -10.30 -1.49
CA GLU A 292 -19.86 -9.84 -2.54
C GLU A 292 -19.36 -10.18 -3.94
N ALA A 293 -18.07 -10.08 -4.20
CA ALA A 293 -17.48 -10.46 -5.48
C ALA A 293 -17.60 -11.97 -5.71
N LEU A 294 -17.45 -12.79 -4.67
CA LEU A 294 -17.62 -14.25 -4.77
C LEU A 294 -19.08 -14.69 -4.94
N ILE A 295 -20.04 -13.97 -4.36
CA ILE A 295 -21.47 -14.35 -4.37
C ILE A 295 -22.22 -13.70 -5.54
N THR A 296 -21.88 -12.47 -5.91
CA THR A 296 -22.63 -11.68 -6.91
C THR A 296 -21.80 -11.36 -8.16
N GLY A 297 -20.50 -11.66 -8.14
CA GLY A 297 -19.57 -11.32 -9.22
C GLY A 297 -19.20 -9.84 -9.32
N VAL A 298 -19.64 -8.99 -8.36
CA VAL A 298 -19.54 -7.53 -8.47
C VAL A 298 -18.09 -7.08 -8.73
N SER A 299 -17.90 -6.18 -9.69
CA SER A 299 -16.59 -5.59 -9.96
C SER A 299 -16.24 -4.52 -8.94
N LEU A 300 -14.97 -4.14 -8.82
CA LEU A 300 -14.54 -3.01 -7.98
C LEU A 300 -15.34 -1.73 -8.28
N SER A 301 -15.54 -1.40 -9.56
CA SER A 301 -16.33 -0.22 -9.96
C SER A 301 -17.82 -0.37 -9.64
N GLY A 302 -18.37 -1.58 -9.79
CA GLY A 302 -19.75 -1.88 -9.41
C GLY A 302 -19.96 -1.77 -7.90
N TYR A 303 -18.99 -2.23 -7.12
CA TYR A 303 -18.98 -2.15 -5.66
C TYR A 303 -18.87 -0.69 -5.20
N ALA A 304 -17.98 0.09 -5.80
CA ALA A 304 -17.86 1.52 -5.54
C ALA A 304 -19.20 2.24 -5.75
N ARG A 305 -19.88 1.98 -6.87
CA ARG A 305 -21.20 2.55 -7.17
C ARG A 305 -22.26 2.11 -6.16
N LYS A 306 -22.30 0.82 -5.82
CA LYS A 306 -23.28 0.25 -4.87
C LYS A 306 -23.20 0.92 -3.50
N TYR A 307 -21.99 1.18 -3.02
CA TYR A 307 -21.73 1.77 -1.70
C TYR A 307 -21.45 3.28 -1.73
N ARG A 308 -21.65 3.93 -2.90
CA ARG A 308 -21.41 5.38 -3.12
C ARG A 308 -20.00 5.83 -2.70
N LEU A 309 -19.01 4.99 -2.95
CA LEU A 309 -17.60 5.24 -2.62
C LEU A 309 -16.83 5.81 -3.82
N ASN A 310 -15.75 6.54 -3.54
CA ASN A 310 -14.82 6.97 -4.58
C ASN A 310 -14.17 5.74 -5.27
N PRO A 311 -14.28 5.61 -6.61
CA PRO A 311 -13.78 4.45 -7.35
C PRO A 311 -12.26 4.21 -7.24
N GLU A 312 -11.46 5.27 -7.23
CA GLU A 312 -10.00 5.19 -7.16
C GLU A 312 -9.55 4.70 -5.77
N ARG A 313 -10.21 5.20 -4.72
CA ARG A 313 -9.98 4.74 -3.35
C ARG A 313 -10.38 3.27 -3.16
N VAL A 314 -11.50 2.84 -3.74
CA VAL A 314 -11.91 1.44 -3.74
C VAL A 314 -10.86 0.58 -4.44
N TYR A 315 -10.38 1.01 -5.61
CA TYR A 315 -9.34 0.30 -6.33
C TYR A 315 -8.05 0.18 -5.51
N ALA A 316 -7.53 1.29 -4.97
CA ALA A 316 -6.31 1.31 -4.17
C ALA A 316 -6.41 0.37 -2.94
N ASN A 317 -7.56 0.37 -2.26
CA ASN A 317 -7.76 -0.40 -1.04
C ASN A 317 -8.16 -1.86 -1.25
N CYS A 318 -8.78 -2.21 -2.38
CA CYS A 318 -9.36 -3.54 -2.61
C CYS A 318 -8.70 -4.32 -3.76
N ARG A 319 -7.78 -3.72 -4.55
CA ARG A 319 -7.08 -4.45 -5.64
C ARG A 319 -6.34 -5.69 -5.16
N GLN A 320 -5.76 -5.65 -3.97
CA GLN A 320 -5.03 -6.77 -3.35
C GLN A 320 -5.94 -7.91 -2.89
N VAL A 321 -7.26 -7.69 -2.84
CA VAL A 321 -8.24 -8.73 -2.48
C VAL A 321 -8.52 -9.67 -3.66
N GLY A 322 -8.08 -9.32 -4.87
CA GLY A 322 -8.16 -10.20 -6.05
C GLY A 322 -9.33 -9.91 -6.97
N GLY A 323 -9.55 -8.65 -7.38
CA GLY A 323 -10.76 -8.29 -8.15
C GLY A 323 -11.04 -9.17 -9.38
N GLN A 324 -10.04 -9.45 -10.21
CA GLN A 324 -10.19 -10.33 -11.37
C GLN A 324 -10.22 -11.83 -10.99
N SER A 325 -9.43 -12.23 -9.99
CA SER A 325 -9.37 -13.63 -9.54
C SER A 325 -10.68 -14.08 -8.89
N LEU A 326 -11.31 -13.23 -8.07
CA LEU A 326 -12.63 -13.48 -7.48
C LEU A 326 -13.73 -13.59 -8.54
N LYS A 327 -13.69 -12.76 -9.57
CA LYS A 327 -14.64 -12.85 -10.69
C LYS A 327 -14.50 -14.16 -11.46
N ILE A 328 -13.27 -14.67 -11.59
CA ILE A 328 -13.01 -15.95 -12.22
C ILE A 328 -13.56 -17.10 -11.37
N ILE A 329 -13.35 -17.06 -10.05
CA ILE A 329 -13.93 -18.03 -9.10
C ILE A 329 -15.46 -18.02 -9.17
N TYR A 330 -16.09 -16.84 -9.17
CA TYR A 330 -17.54 -16.68 -9.30
C TYR A 330 -18.09 -17.38 -10.56
N TRP A 331 -17.46 -17.17 -11.71
CA TRP A 331 -17.93 -17.79 -12.95
C TRP A 331 -17.62 -19.29 -13.03
N ALA A 332 -16.52 -19.74 -12.45
CA ALA A 332 -16.21 -21.15 -12.31
C ALA A 332 -17.29 -21.86 -11.49
N TRP A 333 -17.70 -21.28 -10.36
CA TRP A 333 -18.79 -21.79 -9.53
C TRP A 333 -20.11 -21.89 -10.30
N HIS A 334 -20.51 -20.82 -11.00
CA HIS A 334 -21.77 -20.87 -11.75
C HIS A 334 -21.75 -21.85 -12.91
N ARG A 335 -20.59 -22.14 -13.52
CA ARG A 335 -20.45 -23.21 -14.52
C ARG A 335 -20.60 -24.59 -13.90
N TYR A 336 -19.98 -24.82 -12.74
CA TYR A 336 -20.16 -26.05 -11.96
C TYR A 336 -21.64 -26.29 -11.65
N CYS A 337 -22.31 -25.34 -11.00
CA CYS A 337 -23.72 -25.47 -10.64
C CYS A 337 -24.65 -25.57 -11.86
N PHE A 338 -24.33 -24.88 -12.97
CA PHE A 338 -25.11 -24.98 -14.21
C PHE A 338 -25.08 -26.41 -14.76
N LEU A 339 -23.90 -27.03 -14.81
CA LEU A 339 -23.75 -28.41 -15.27
C LEU A 339 -24.53 -29.40 -14.40
N GLN A 340 -24.52 -29.20 -13.07
CA GLN A 340 -25.29 -30.02 -12.14
C GLN A 340 -26.80 -29.83 -12.29
N SER A 341 -27.26 -28.61 -12.58
CA SER A 341 -28.69 -28.28 -12.68
C SER A 341 -29.42 -28.90 -13.88
N ARG A 342 -28.67 -29.32 -14.93
CA ARG A 342 -29.21 -29.80 -16.22
C ARG A 342 -30.32 -28.92 -16.83
N SER A 343 -30.31 -27.62 -16.49
CA SER A 343 -31.32 -26.66 -16.94
C SER A 343 -30.89 -25.94 -18.22
N SER A 344 -31.83 -25.30 -18.91
CA SER A 344 -31.46 -24.41 -20.02
C SER A 344 -30.70 -23.18 -19.51
N VAL A 345 -29.85 -22.59 -20.36
CA VAL A 345 -29.05 -21.41 -20.01
C VAL A 345 -29.95 -20.25 -19.56
N GLU A 346 -31.08 -20.07 -20.25
CA GLU A 346 -32.05 -19.02 -19.98
C GLU A 346 -32.75 -19.24 -18.62
N SER A 347 -33.17 -20.49 -18.33
CA SER A 347 -33.79 -20.86 -17.06
C SER A 347 -32.82 -20.67 -15.89
N TYR A 348 -31.57 -21.13 -16.04
CA TYR A 348 -30.54 -21.01 -15.01
C TYR A 348 -30.22 -19.55 -14.68
N ILE A 349 -30.07 -18.69 -15.70
CA ILE A 349 -29.82 -17.25 -15.52
C ILE A 349 -30.97 -16.59 -14.75
N LYS A 350 -32.22 -16.93 -15.09
CA LYS A 350 -33.41 -16.39 -14.42
C LYS A 350 -33.46 -16.84 -12.95
N ASN A 351 -33.29 -18.14 -12.69
CA ASN A 351 -33.39 -18.71 -11.35
C ASN A 351 -32.29 -18.19 -10.42
N ASN A 352 -31.06 -18.05 -10.93
CA ASN A 352 -29.91 -17.54 -10.16
C ASN A 352 -29.76 -16.01 -10.22
N LYS A 353 -30.71 -15.29 -10.85
CA LYS A 353 -30.72 -13.82 -10.97
C LYS A 353 -29.39 -13.25 -11.49
N LEU A 354 -28.78 -13.91 -12.48
CA LEU A 354 -27.48 -13.51 -13.03
C LEU A 354 -27.62 -12.22 -13.86
N ARG A 355 -27.27 -11.07 -13.27
CA ARG A 355 -27.47 -9.74 -13.88
C ARG A 355 -26.51 -9.38 -15.03
N TYR A 356 -25.59 -10.27 -15.40
CA TYR A 356 -24.59 -9.97 -16.42
C TYR A 356 -25.15 -10.19 -17.83
N LYS A 357 -25.07 -9.17 -18.69
CA LYS A 357 -25.33 -9.32 -20.13
C LYS A 357 -24.48 -10.41 -20.78
N SER A 358 -23.29 -10.66 -20.22
CA SER A 358 -22.38 -11.72 -20.66
C SER A 358 -22.63 -13.08 -19.99
N ALA A 359 -23.66 -13.25 -19.15
CA ALA A 359 -23.88 -14.48 -18.39
C ALA A 359 -24.00 -15.71 -19.30
N ALA A 360 -24.82 -15.62 -20.35
CA ALA A 360 -24.95 -16.70 -21.32
C ALA A 360 -23.60 -17.09 -21.95
N LYS A 361 -22.77 -16.11 -22.31
CA LYS A 361 -21.42 -16.33 -22.86
C LYS A 361 -20.47 -16.96 -21.83
N GLN A 362 -20.60 -16.61 -20.56
CA GLN A 362 -19.77 -17.17 -19.49
C GLN A 362 -20.16 -18.61 -19.14
N LEU A 363 -21.46 -18.95 -19.22
CA LEU A 363 -21.97 -20.31 -18.98
C LEU A 363 -21.67 -21.24 -20.17
N ARG A 364 -21.81 -20.74 -21.40
CA ARG A 364 -21.51 -21.50 -22.64
C ARG A 364 -20.01 -21.57 -22.96
N ARG A 365 -19.14 -21.18 -22.03
CA ARG A 365 -17.71 -21.14 -22.25
C ARG A 365 -17.18 -22.57 -22.39
N LYS A 366 -16.47 -22.83 -23.50
CA LYS A 366 -15.84 -24.13 -23.74
C LYS A 366 -14.65 -24.33 -22.77
N PRO A 367 -14.36 -25.58 -22.38
CA PRO A 367 -13.15 -25.91 -21.62
C PRO A 367 -11.88 -25.45 -22.34
N MET A 368 -10.82 -25.21 -21.57
CA MET A 368 -9.48 -24.94 -22.12
C MET A 368 -9.01 -26.02 -23.11
N SER A 369 -8.38 -25.58 -24.20
CA SER A 369 -7.71 -26.48 -25.15
C SER A 369 -6.50 -27.16 -24.51
N ASP A 370 -6.00 -28.24 -25.12
CA ASP A 370 -4.87 -28.98 -24.56
C ASP A 370 -3.57 -28.15 -24.51
N SER A 371 -3.42 -27.17 -25.41
CA SER A 371 -2.34 -26.17 -25.32
C SER A 371 -2.49 -25.30 -24.06
N TRP A 372 -3.70 -24.82 -23.75
CA TRP A 372 -3.93 -24.01 -22.55
C TRP A 372 -3.86 -24.83 -21.26
N LYS A 373 -4.23 -26.12 -21.29
CA LYS A 373 -4.02 -27.06 -20.18
C LYS A 373 -2.53 -27.19 -19.83
N ARG A 374 -1.66 -27.28 -20.84
CA ARG A 374 -0.20 -27.32 -20.63
C ARG A 374 0.32 -26.03 -20.01
N HIS A 375 -0.09 -24.86 -20.53
CA HIS A 375 0.28 -23.58 -19.93
C HIS A 375 -0.24 -23.41 -18.50
N PHE A 376 -1.45 -23.91 -18.23
CA PHE A 376 -2.05 -23.93 -16.89
C PHE A 376 -1.18 -24.74 -15.93
N ASP A 377 -0.90 -25.99 -16.28
CA ASP A 377 -0.12 -26.88 -15.42
C ASP A 377 1.29 -26.34 -15.20
N ASP A 378 1.95 -25.91 -16.27
CA ASP A 378 3.30 -25.37 -16.21
C ASP A 378 3.36 -24.10 -15.33
N TYR A 379 2.43 -23.16 -15.52
CA TYR A 379 2.34 -21.95 -14.69
C TYR A 379 2.13 -22.28 -13.22
N TYR A 380 1.11 -23.08 -12.86
CA TYR A 380 0.79 -23.32 -11.45
C TYR A 380 1.72 -24.31 -10.74
N LEU A 381 2.38 -25.23 -11.47
CA LEU A 381 3.32 -26.19 -10.89
C LEU A 381 4.73 -25.63 -10.74
N ARG A 382 5.17 -24.72 -11.62
CA ARG A 382 6.57 -24.27 -11.68
C ARG A 382 6.74 -22.79 -11.39
N PHE A 383 5.97 -21.93 -12.05
CA PHE A 383 6.21 -20.48 -12.03
C PHE A 383 5.49 -19.76 -10.89
N TRP A 384 4.21 -20.10 -10.64
CA TRP A 384 3.41 -19.46 -9.61
C TRP A 384 3.95 -19.69 -8.18
N PRO A 385 4.42 -20.90 -7.81
CA PRO A 385 5.10 -21.13 -6.52
C PRO A 385 6.37 -20.30 -6.33
N GLU A 386 7.05 -19.95 -7.42
CA GLU A 386 8.24 -19.08 -7.43
C GLU A 386 7.88 -17.58 -7.42
N GLY A 387 6.60 -17.23 -7.38
CA GLY A 387 6.12 -15.84 -7.27
C GLY A 387 5.99 -15.10 -8.61
N TRP A 388 5.97 -15.82 -9.74
CA TRP A 388 5.82 -15.20 -11.06
C TRP A 388 4.39 -14.70 -11.30
N SER A 389 4.25 -13.46 -11.77
CA SER A 389 2.96 -12.97 -12.25
C SER A 389 2.60 -13.61 -13.60
N VAL A 390 1.30 -13.63 -13.93
CA VAL A 390 0.84 -14.09 -15.27
C VAL A 390 1.52 -13.30 -16.38
N ALA A 391 1.80 -12.01 -16.18
CA ALA A 391 2.47 -11.17 -17.16
C ALA A 391 3.93 -11.58 -17.37
N ASP A 392 4.62 -12.01 -16.32
CA ASP A 392 6.01 -12.48 -16.40
C ASP A 392 6.08 -13.82 -17.14
N TYR A 393 5.18 -14.75 -16.81
CA TYR A 393 5.04 -16.02 -17.52
C TYR A 393 4.77 -15.81 -19.02
N CYS A 394 3.84 -14.91 -19.34
CA CYS A 394 3.51 -14.60 -20.73
C CYS A 394 4.71 -14.03 -21.51
N ARG A 395 5.51 -13.17 -20.88
CA ARG A 395 6.73 -12.61 -21.48
C ARG A 395 7.79 -13.69 -21.69
N HIS A 396 7.94 -14.60 -20.74
CA HIS A 396 8.92 -15.68 -20.82
C HIS A 396 8.60 -16.70 -21.92
N ILE A 397 7.32 -17.08 -22.03
CA ILE A 397 6.87 -18.11 -23.00
C ILE A 397 6.46 -17.52 -24.35
N GLY A 398 6.30 -16.20 -24.46
CA GLY A 398 5.95 -15.52 -25.72
C GLY A 398 4.47 -15.61 -26.08
N ILE A 399 3.57 -15.63 -25.09
CA ILE A 399 2.10 -15.71 -25.31
C ILE A 399 1.39 -14.41 -24.94
N VAL A 400 0.23 -14.17 -25.57
CA VAL A 400 -0.51 -12.91 -25.39
C VAL A 400 -1.16 -12.84 -23.99
N PRO A 401 -0.84 -11.82 -23.16
CA PRO A 401 -1.38 -11.72 -21.80
C PRO A 401 -2.90 -11.61 -21.71
N SER A 402 -3.56 -10.99 -22.70
CA SER A 402 -5.02 -10.83 -22.72
C SER A 402 -5.75 -12.17 -22.88
N THR A 403 -5.15 -13.11 -23.63
CA THR A 403 -5.65 -14.49 -23.77
C THR A 403 -5.29 -15.32 -22.54
N ALA A 404 -4.07 -15.20 -22.03
CA ALA A 404 -3.62 -15.96 -20.86
C ALA A 404 -4.43 -15.67 -19.60
N ARG A 405 -4.77 -14.40 -19.34
CA ARG A 405 -5.60 -13.97 -18.20
C ARG A 405 -7.03 -14.55 -18.20
N ARG A 406 -7.42 -15.27 -19.25
CA ARG A 406 -8.67 -16.02 -19.29
C ARG A 406 -8.59 -17.35 -18.53
N TYR A 407 -7.40 -17.93 -18.39
CA TYR A 407 -7.16 -19.26 -17.83
C TYR A 407 -6.15 -19.24 -16.67
N LEU A 408 -5.20 -18.31 -16.72
CA LEU A 408 -4.17 -18.12 -15.71
C LEU A 408 -4.51 -16.92 -14.84
N VAL A 409 -4.36 -17.10 -13.53
CA VAL A 409 -4.78 -16.14 -12.53
C VAL A 409 -3.72 -16.04 -11.45
N ASP A 410 -3.32 -14.81 -11.14
CA ASP A 410 -2.51 -14.53 -9.97
C ASP A 410 -3.44 -14.38 -8.76
N PHE A 411 -3.55 -15.44 -7.95
CA PHE A 411 -4.38 -15.41 -6.75
C PHE A 411 -3.72 -14.58 -5.65
N PRO A 412 -4.50 -13.82 -4.85
CA PRO A 412 -3.96 -12.85 -3.90
C PRO A 412 -3.11 -13.47 -2.77
N TYR A 413 -3.28 -14.77 -2.49
CA TYR A 413 -2.43 -15.53 -1.56
C TYR A 413 -2.60 -17.05 -1.76
N PHE A 414 -1.58 -17.82 -1.38
CA PHE A 414 -1.64 -19.28 -1.30
C PHE A 414 -2.67 -19.74 -0.27
N GLY A 415 -3.50 -20.72 -0.62
CA GLY A 415 -4.56 -21.24 0.25
C GLY A 415 -5.90 -20.50 0.16
N LEU A 416 -6.10 -19.62 -0.83
CA LEU A 416 -7.45 -19.14 -1.17
C LEU A 416 -8.29 -20.26 -1.79
N ILE A 417 -7.77 -20.87 -2.86
CA ILE A 417 -8.39 -21.97 -3.58
C ILE A 417 -7.30 -22.76 -4.31
N ASN A 418 -7.46 -24.07 -4.39
CA ASN A 418 -6.63 -24.92 -5.24
C ASN A 418 -6.92 -24.61 -6.72
N PRO A 419 -5.95 -24.10 -7.51
CA PRO A 419 -6.17 -23.78 -8.91
C PRO A 419 -6.64 -24.99 -9.73
N PHE A 420 -6.19 -26.20 -9.39
CA PHE A 420 -6.55 -27.42 -10.11
C PHE A 420 -8.01 -27.81 -9.94
N LEU A 421 -8.67 -27.40 -8.86
CA LEU A 421 -10.13 -27.55 -8.70
C LEU A 421 -10.91 -26.62 -9.62
N LEU A 422 -10.34 -25.45 -9.95
CA LEU A 422 -10.94 -24.51 -10.89
C LEU A 422 -10.72 -24.93 -12.34
N ARG A 423 -9.64 -25.65 -12.64
CA ARG A 423 -9.20 -25.99 -14.01
C ARG A 423 -10.31 -26.53 -14.92
N PRO A 424 -11.21 -27.45 -14.51
CA PRO A 424 -12.30 -27.92 -15.38
C PRO A 424 -13.30 -26.82 -15.76
N TRP A 425 -13.35 -25.76 -14.96
CA TRP A 425 -14.31 -24.68 -15.03
C TRP A 425 -13.72 -23.37 -15.56
N LEU A 426 -12.51 -23.36 -16.12
CA LEU A 426 -11.82 -22.18 -16.69
C LEU A 426 -11.73 -22.29 -18.23
#